data_AF-A0A9J9ER44-F1
#
_entry.id   AF-A0A9J9ER44-F1
#
_cell.length_a   1.000
_cell.length_b   1.000
_cell.length_c   1.000
_cell.angle_alpha   90.00
_cell.angle_beta   90.00
_cell.angle_gamma   90.00
#
_symmetry.space_group_name_H-M   'P 1'
#
loop_
_entity.id
_entity.type
_entity.pdbx_description
1 polymer ?
#
loop_
_entity_poly.entity_id
_entity_poly.type
_entity_poly.pdbx_seq_one_letter_code
_entity_poly.pdbx_strand_id
1 'polypeptide(L)'
;MATVTLDLAQAQGSALPTQFDVIEGGFDYNGNGLIGVEAGNNIAVFSDETTNDIEITAKAKTAVVSSFITIFLRYQDDDNNFAFIYRPNSNDVRLVRTLNGTGAVVRQEVHSIASDTSSFNMRAVFNGTDMEFYIDTTKVFEVLSNTDFAASGEARLRLTDTDYHVSSMVFEYDGAAAPTVAKLKIDTENGLPASGSFRTYIIKVSDETKTAHQTLSYTNGVAEAVLNKADFPNGTVVNWNFADPVNLLGANANQATVEE
;
A
#
# COMPACT_ATOMS: atom_id res chain seq x y z
N MET A 1 18.86 -2.22 -4.92
CA MET A 1 17.62 -1.43 -4.84
C MET A 1 16.79 -1.68 -6.08
N ALA A 2 15.56 -2.12 -5.88
CA ALA A 2 14.55 -2.19 -6.93
C ALA A 2 13.84 -0.85 -7.04
N THR A 3 13.34 -0.52 -8.23
CA THR A 3 12.58 0.71 -8.49
C THR A 3 11.23 0.37 -9.10
N VAL A 4 10.16 0.89 -8.52
CA VAL A 4 8.81 0.83 -9.08
C VAL A 4 8.37 2.25 -9.39
N THR A 5 7.94 2.49 -10.62
CA THR A 5 7.38 3.78 -11.05
C THR A 5 5.92 3.58 -11.44
N LEU A 6 5.05 4.38 -10.84
CA LEU A 6 3.62 4.37 -11.09
C LEU A 6 3.21 5.68 -11.74
N ASP A 7 2.67 5.58 -12.96
CA ASP A 7 2.01 6.69 -13.64
C ASP A 7 0.54 6.71 -13.22
N LEU A 8 0.17 7.70 -12.43
CA LEU A 8 -1.16 7.83 -11.85
C LEU A 8 -2.02 8.86 -12.57
N ALA A 9 -1.52 9.49 -13.65
CA ALA A 9 -2.30 10.38 -14.50
C ALA A 9 -3.14 9.57 -15.51
N GLN A 10 -4.01 8.69 -14.99
CA GLN A 10 -4.85 7.79 -15.78
C GLN A 10 -6.26 8.35 -15.99
N ALA A 11 -6.99 7.79 -16.96
CA ALA A 11 -8.40 8.11 -17.18
C ALA A 11 -9.27 7.63 -16.00
N GLN A 12 -10.37 8.33 -15.73
CA GLN A 12 -11.33 7.92 -14.70
C GLN A 12 -11.86 6.51 -14.97
N GLY A 13 -11.98 5.70 -13.91
CA GLY A 13 -12.44 4.31 -14.00
C GLY A 13 -11.38 3.32 -14.52
N SER A 14 -10.16 3.78 -14.81
CA SER A 14 -9.03 2.87 -15.00
C SER A 14 -8.80 2.03 -13.73
N ALA A 15 -8.33 0.79 -13.91
CA ALA A 15 -7.98 -0.06 -12.78
C ALA A 15 -6.82 0.55 -11.97
N LEU A 16 -6.87 0.42 -10.64
CA LEU A 16 -5.75 0.77 -9.78
C LEU A 16 -4.52 -0.11 -10.12
N PRO A 17 -3.29 0.38 -9.90
CA PRO A 17 -2.10 -0.43 -10.11
C PRO A 17 -2.16 -1.64 -9.18
N THR A 18 -1.64 -2.79 -9.61
CA THR A 18 -1.68 -4.02 -8.81
C THR A 18 -0.85 -3.93 -7.53
N GLN A 19 -0.05 -2.87 -7.38
CA GLN A 19 0.71 -2.55 -6.18
C GLN A 19 -0.15 -1.82 -5.12
N PHE A 20 -1.38 -1.40 -5.44
CA PHE A 20 -2.26 -0.73 -4.51
C PHE A 20 -3.30 -1.70 -3.95
N ASP A 21 -3.31 -1.84 -2.63
CA ASP A 21 -4.42 -2.44 -1.89
C ASP A 21 -5.12 -1.36 -1.06
N VAL A 22 -6.40 -1.13 -1.34
CA VAL A 22 -7.19 -0.13 -0.63
C VAL A 22 -7.66 -0.71 0.71
N ILE A 23 -7.31 -0.04 1.81
CA ILE A 23 -7.63 -0.48 3.17
C ILE A 23 -8.74 0.36 3.80
N GLU A 24 -8.82 1.64 3.48
CA GLU A 24 -9.86 2.56 3.98
C GLU A 24 -10.26 3.54 2.87
N GLY A 25 -11.55 3.87 2.80
CA GLY A 25 -12.10 4.78 1.79
C GLY A 25 -12.04 4.20 0.38
N GLY A 26 -11.77 5.07 -0.60
CA GLY A 26 -11.65 4.64 -1.99
C GLY A 26 -10.77 5.55 -2.83
N PHE A 27 -10.30 5.02 -3.95
CA PHE A 27 -9.49 5.76 -4.90
C PHE A 27 -10.05 5.62 -6.32
N ASP A 28 -9.93 6.69 -7.10
CA ASP A 28 -10.23 6.72 -8.52
C ASP A 28 -9.23 7.67 -9.20
N TYR A 29 -9.25 7.70 -10.52
CA TYR A 29 -8.49 8.65 -11.31
C TYR A 29 -9.39 9.76 -11.85
N ASN A 30 -8.81 10.91 -12.16
CA ASN A 30 -9.55 12.03 -12.77
C ASN A 30 -8.87 12.60 -14.02
N GLY A 31 -7.99 11.83 -14.68
CA GLY A 31 -7.18 12.30 -15.81
C GLY A 31 -5.93 13.07 -15.41
N ASN A 32 -5.84 13.59 -14.17
CA ASN A 32 -4.68 14.35 -13.69
C ASN A 32 -3.88 13.62 -12.60
N GLY A 33 -4.43 12.56 -12.02
CA GLY A 33 -3.84 11.84 -10.90
C GLY A 33 -4.85 10.91 -10.23
N LEU A 34 -4.32 10.12 -9.31
CA LEU A 34 -5.08 9.37 -8.32
C LEU A 34 -5.66 10.34 -7.28
N ILE A 35 -6.94 10.17 -6.94
CA ILE A 35 -7.68 10.96 -5.96
C ILE A 35 -8.36 10.05 -4.93
N GLY A 36 -8.65 10.59 -3.75
CA GLY A 36 -9.64 9.99 -2.85
C GLY A 36 -11.05 10.19 -3.40
N VAL A 37 -11.96 9.24 -3.16
CA VAL A 37 -13.38 9.37 -3.58
C VAL A 37 -14.33 9.59 -2.41
N GLU A 38 -13.85 9.40 -1.18
CA GLU A 38 -14.62 9.60 0.04
C GLU A 38 -14.13 10.81 0.82
N ALA A 39 -15.06 11.47 1.52
CA ALA A 39 -14.72 12.47 2.52
C ALA A 39 -14.00 11.79 3.70
N GLY A 40 -12.93 12.41 4.21
CA GLY A 40 -12.14 11.84 5.30
C GLY A 40 -10.89 11.11 4.77
N ASN A 41 -10.58 9.94 5.32
CA ASN A 41 -9.37 9.22 4.96
C ASN A 41 -9.60 8.31 3.75
N ASN A 42 -8.64 8.31 2.83
CA ASN A 42 -8.51 7.31 1.79
C ASN A 42 -7.11 6.72 1.93
N ILE A 43 -6.99 5.43 2.27
CA ILE A 43 -5.73 4.77 2.62
C ILE A 43 -5.49 3.58 1.70
N ALA A 44 -4.31 3.55 1.10
CA ALA A 44 -3.84 2.41 0.32
C ALA A 44 -2.47 1.94 0.82
N VAL A 45 -2.28 0.62 0.83
CA VAL A 45 -0.99 -0.04 1.02
C VAL A 45 -0.33 -0.19 -0.35
N PHE A 46 0.98 0.04 -0.41
CA PHE A 46 1.76 -0.04 -1.64
C PHE A 46 2.61 -1.31 -1.77
N SER A 47 2.93 -1.91 -0.63
CA SER A 47 3.73 -3.10 -0.56
C SER A 47 3.33 -3.88 0.69
N ASP A 48 2.87 -5.10 0.50
CA ASP A 48 2.75 -6.10 1.57
C ASP A 48 4.13 -6.53 2.11
N GLU A 49 5.20 -6.18 1.39
CA GLU A 49 6.56 -6.50 1.77
C GLU A 49 7.09 -5.50 2.80
N THR A 50 7.59 -6.03 3.92
CA THR A 50 8.28 -5.23 4.93
C THR A 50 9.69 -4.92 4.44
N THR A 51 9.97 -3.65 4.12
CA THR A 51 11.31 -3.23 3.64
C THR A 51 12.09 -2.52 4.73
N ASN A 52 13.41 -2.70 4.77
CA ASN A 52 14.28 -2.03 5.74
C ASN A 52 14.57 -0.59 5.35
N ASP A 53 14.99 -0.43 4.09
CA ASP A 53 15.33 0.85 3.48
C ASP A 53 14.36 1.10 2.32
N ILE A 54 13.78 2.30 2.31
CA ILE A 54 12.77 2.71 1.35
C ILE A 54 12.81 4.22 1.11
N GLU A 55 12.73 4.58 -0.16
CA GLU A 55 12.49 5.94 -0.63
C GLU A 55 11.16 5.96 -1.39
N ILE A 56 10.29 6.89 -1.01
CA ILE A 56 9.02 7.13 -1.70
C ILE A 56 9.00 8.58 -2.15
N THR A 57 8.90 8.78 -3.46
CA THR A 57 8.65 10.08 -4.06
C THR A 57 7.23 10.12 -4.62
N ALA A 58 6.40 11.06 -4.15
CA ALA A 58 5.05 11.30 -4.65
C ALA A 58 4.94 12.71 -5.23
N LYS A 59 4.51 12.82 -6.49
CA LYS A 59 4.18 14.11 -7.10
C LYS A 59 2.71 14.41 -6.86
N ALA A 60 2.44 15.42 -6.05
CA ALA A 60 1.10 15.75 -5.59
C ALA A 60 0.72 17.21 -5.90
N LYS A 61 -0.58 17.47 -5.93
CA LYS A 61 -1.18 18.82 -5.92
C LYS A 61 -2.48 18.78 -5.14
N THR A 62 -2.86 19.91 -4.54
CA THR A 62 -4.20 20.10 -3.96
C THR A 62 -4.60 21.55 -4.07
N ALA A 63 -5.90 21.82 -4.22
CA ALA A 63 -6.46 23.17 -4.22
C ALA A 63 -7.12 23.53 -2.88
N VAL A 64 -7.21 22.60 -1.92
CA VAL A 64 -8.02 22.76 -0.71
C VAL A 64 -7.18 22.86 0.55
N VAL A 65 -7.52 23.86 1.38
CA VAL A 65 -6.70 24.30 2.52
C VAL A 65 -6.64 23.31 3.68
N SER A 66 -7.67 22.50 3.86
CA SER A 66 -7.80 21.53 4.96
C SER A 66 -7.16 20.18 4.66
N SER A 67 -6.88 19.91 3.39
CA SER A 67 -6.53 18.58 2.95
C SER A 67 -5.03 18.32 3.19
N PHE A 68 -4.69 17.06 3.49
CA PHE A 68 -3.30 16.65 3.66
C PHE A 68 -3.03 15.27 3.08
N ILE A 69 -1.76 15.08 2.73
CA ILE A 69 -1.20 13.80 2.31
C ILE A 69 -0.32 13.26 3.42
N THR A 70 -0.40 11.96 3.66
CA THR A 70 0.49 11.24 4.57
C THR A 70 1.17 10.11 3.82
N ILE A 71 2.48 9.99 4.00
CA ILE A 71 3.22 8.78 3.66
C ILE A 71 3.55 8.10 4.98
N PHE A 72 3.04 6.89 5.17
CA PHE A 72 3.44 6.04 6.28
C PHE A 72 4.61 5.18 5.85
N LEU A 73 5.62 5.10 6.70
CA LEU A 73 6.78 4.23 6.54
C LEU A 73 6.99 3.42 7.81
N ARG A 74 7.52 2.21 7.65
CA ARG A 74 7.63 1.21 8.72
C ARG A 74 6.30 1.00 9.45
N TYR A 75 5.21 1.01 8.69
CA TYR A 75 3.91 0.77 9.26
C TYR A 75 3.84 -0.71 9.65
N GLN A 76 3.66 -0.99 10.94
CA GLN A 76 3.44 -2.34 11.45
C GLN A 76 1.95 -2.56 11.76
N ASP A 77 1.36 -1.56 12.41
CA ASP A 77 -0.05 -1.46 12.74
C ASP A 77 -0.41 0.01 13.06
N ASP A 78 -1.67 0.25 13.41
CA ASP A 78 -2.16 1.59 13.79
C ASP A 78 -1.48 2.13 15.05
N ASP A 79 -0.92 1.24 15.87
CA ASP A 79 -0.26 1.57 17.13
C ASP A 79 1.24 1.82 16.97
N ASN A 80 1.85 1.40 15.86
CA ASN A 80 3.29 1.39 15.62
C ASN A 80 3.61 1.78 14.16
N ASN A 81 3.89 3.06 13.94
CA ASN A 81 4.23 3.60 12.62
C ASN A 81 4.96 4.96 12.68
N PHE A 82 5.58 5.33 11.56
CA PHE A 82 5.96 6.71 11.27
C PHE A 82 5.07 7.28 10.17
N ALA A 83 4.66 8.53 10.35
CA ALA A 83 3.83 9.26 9.42
C ALA A 83 4.50 10.58 9.03
N PHE A 84 4.86 10.70 7.75
CA PHE A 84 5.26 11.96 7.13
C PHE A 84 4.02 12.68 6.63
N ILE A 85 3.66 13.79 7.26
CA ILE A 85 2.45 14.54 6.97
C ILE A 85 2.83 15.86 6.34
N TYR A 86 2.20 16.21 5.22
CA TYR A 86 2.32 17.54 4.63
C TYR A 86 0.95 18.18 4.35
N ARG A 87 0.83 19.43 4.80
CA ARG A 87 -0.29 20.35 4.56
C ARG A 87 0.24 21.58 3.83
N PRO A 88 0.25 21.59 2.49
CA PRO A 88 0.83 22.66 1.69
C PRO A 88 0.18 24.01 1.96
N ASN A 89 -1.14 24.04 2.11
CA ASN A 89 -1.88 25.28 2.30
C ASN A 89 -1.75 25.89 3.71
N SER A 90 -1.32 25.11 4.71
CA SER A 90 -0.94 25.64 6.03
C SER A 90 0.58 25.66 6.22
N ASN A 91 1.35 25.37 5.16
CA ASN A 91 2.80 25.23 5.17
C ASN A 91 3.33 24.28 6.27
N ASP A 92 2.56 23.28 6.68
CA ASP A 92 2.85 22.49 7.88
C ASP A 92 3.36 21.10 7.49
N VAL A 93 4.59 20.80 7.89
CA VAL A 93 5.27 19.54 7.61
C VAL A 93 5.60 18.87 8.94
N ARG A 94 5.22 17.59 9.09
CA ARG A 94 5.43 16.85 10.35
C ARG A 94 5.95 15.45 10.10
N LEU A 95 6.83 15.00 10.99
CA LEU A 95 7.05 13.60 11.27
C LEU A 95 6.35 13.26 12.58
N VAL A 96 5.38 12.35 12.52
CA VAL A 96 4.72 11.79 13.69
C VAL A 96 5.18 10.36 13.88
N ARG A 97 5.50 10.01 15.13
CA ARG A 97 5.74 8.64 15.57
C ARG A 97 4.56 8.19 16.41
N THR A 98 3.95 7.07 16.06
CA THR A 98 2.94 6.41 16.89
C THR A 98 3.57 5.18 17.49
N LEU A 99 3.71 5.12 18.82
CA LEU A 99 4.30 3.99 19.54
C LEU A 99 3.31 3.50 20.60
N ASN A 100 2.92 2.23 20.52
CA ASN A 100 1.86 1.64 21.36
C ASN A 100 0.59 2.53 21.41
N GLY A 101 0.14 2.98 20.23
CA GLY A 101 -1.06 3.81 20.07
C GLY A 101 -0.89 5.27 20.48
N THR A 102 0.28 5.66 20.97
CA THR A 102 0.55 7.04 21.40
C THR A 102 1.32 7.80 20.33
N GLY A 103 0.62 8.72 19.65
CA GLY A 103 1.20 9.63 18.67
C GLY A 103 2.00 10.77 19.31
N ALA A 104 3.22 11.00 18.83
CA ALA A 104 4.07 12.12 19.21
C ALA A 104 4.71 12.76 17.96
N VAL A 105 4.73 14.08 17.92
CA VAL A 105 5.47 14.82 16.87
C VAL A 105 6.96 14.67 17.16
N VAL A 106 7.70 14.02 16.26
CA VAL A 106 9.16 13.88 16.33
C VAL A 106 9.81 15.15 15.78
N ARG A 107 9.27 15.65 14.67
CA ARG A 107 9.74 16.87 14.01
C ARG A 107 8.58 17.61 13.38
N GLN A 108 8.65 18.93 13.40
CA GLN A 108 7.71 19.80 12.71
C GLN A 108 8.47 20.98 12.14
N GLU A 109 8.16 21.34 10.89
CA GLU A 109 8.76 22.45 10.18
C GLU A 109 7.68 23.20 9.41
N VAL A 110 8.00 24.45 9.05
CA VAL A 110 7.18 25.24 8.14
C VAL A 110 7.83 25.23 6.76
N HIS A 111 7.09 24.78 5.75
CA HIS A 111 7.56 24.77 4.37
C HIS A 111 6.45 25.20 3.42
N SER A 112 6.74 26.19 2.59
CA SER A 112 5.81 26.79 1.63
C SER A 112 6.24 26.52 0.19
N ILE A 113 5.29 26.13 -0.65
CA ILE A 113 5.47 25.98 -2.10
C ILE A 113 5.12 27.28 -2.83
N ALA A 114 5.76 27.54 -3.97
CA ALA A 114 5.73 28.82 -4.66
C ALA A 114 4.37 29.22 -5.28
N SER A 115 3.36 28.35 -5.28
CA SER A 115 1.95 28.70 -5.48
C SER A 115 1.03 27.60 -4.96
N ASP A 116 -0.19 27.98 -4.58
CA ASP A 116 -1.32 27.12 -4.17
C ASP A 116 -1.83 26.15 -5.27
N THR A 117 -1.26 26.24 -6.47
CA THR A 117 -1.67 25.53 -7.69
C THR A 117 -0.54 24.71 -8.30
N SER A 118 0.68 24.83 -7.79
CA SER A 118 1.83 24.10 -8.30
C SER A 118 1.84 22.67 -7.75
N SER A 119 2.06 21.69 -8.64
CA SER A 119 2.45 20.37 -8.18
C SER A 119 3.78 20.44 -7.46
N PHE A 120 3.94 19.64 -6.41
CA PHE A 120 5.17 19.51 -5.64
C PHE A 120 5.55 18.03 -5.53
N ASN A 121 6.84 17.76 -5.33
CA ASN A 121 7.31 16.42 -5.02
C ASN A 121 7.51 16.29 -3.51
N MET A 122 6.86 15.32 -2.89
CA MET A 122 7.24 14.88 -1.56
C MET A 122 8.15 13.68 -1.69
N ARG A 123 9.28 13.69 -0.99
CA ARG A 123 10.16 12.54 -0.93
C ARG A 123 10.46 12.19 0.52
N ALA A 124 10.03 11.00 0.93
CA ALA A 124 10.33 10.42 2.24
C ALA A 124 11.38 9.33 2.06
N VAL A 125 12.47 9.41 2.82
CA VAL A 125 13.60 8.48 2.77
C VAL A 125 13.76 7.84 4.14
N PHE A 126 13.87 6.53 4.15
CA PHE A 126 14.27 5.72 5.28
C PHE A 126 15.48 4.89 4.88
N ASN A 127 16.59 5.07 5.58
CA ASN A 127 17.84 4.34 5.35
C ASN A 127 18.41 3.90 6.71
N GLY A 128 18.23 2.63 7.05
CA GLY A 128 18.63 2.04 8.32
C GLY A 128 17.89 2.69 9.49
N THR A 129 18.53 3.62 10.19
CA THR A 129 17.91 4.35 11.31
C THR A 129 17.64 5.81 11.00
N ASP A 130 18.02 6.24 9.80
CA ASP A 130 18.00 7.64 9.41
C ASP A 130 16.78 7.91 8.54
N MET A 131 16.13 9.03 8.81
CA MET A 131 14.96 9.52 8.11
C MET A 131 15.24 10.88 7.52
N GLU A 132 14.85 11.06 6.27
CA GLU A 132 14.87 12.37 5.63
C GLU A 132 13.54 12.65 4.95
N PHE A 133 13.17 13.91 4.93
CA PHE A 133 11.99 14.35 4.20
C PHE A 133 12.30 15.58 3.36
N TYR A 134 11.89 15.53 2.11
CA TYR A 134 12.11 16.57 1.13
C TYR A 134 10.78 17.04 0.56
N ILE A 135 10.71 18.34 0.28
CA ILE A 135 9.71 18.93 -0.61
C ILE A 135 10.45 19.56 -1.77
N ASP A 136 10.11 19.11 -2.97
CA ASP A 136 10.87 19.29 -4.20
C ASP A 136 12.34 18.88 -4.00
N THR A 137 13.26 19.83 -4.10
CA THR A 137 14.70 19.60 -3.89
C THR A 137 15.17 20.00 -2.50
N THR A 138 14.30 20.55 -1.66
CA THR A 138 14.66 21.07 -0.34
C THR A 138 14.51 19.97 0.71
N LYS A 139 15.60 19.63 1.41
CA LYS A 139 15.54 18.80 2.62
C LYS A 139 14.84 19.61 3.71
N VAL A 140 13.62 19.22 4.06
CA VAL A 140 12.82 19.90 5.08
C VAL A 140 13.28 19.49 6.46
N PHE A 141 13.51 18.19 6.69
CA PHE A 141 14.11 17.72 7.93
C PHE A 141 14.89 16.42 7.76
N GLU A 142 15.67 16.12 8.80
CA GLU A 142 16.45 14.91 8.98
C GLU A 142 16.36 14.47 10.44
N VAL A 143 16.19 13.17 10.66
CA VAL A 143 16.21 12.53 11.97
C VAL A 143 17.16 11.34 11.89
N LEU A 144 18.24 11.39 12.66
CA LEU A 144 19.28 10.37 12.65
C LEU A 144 19.09 9.36 13.78
N SER A 145 19.51 8.12 13.53
CA SER A 145 19.65 7.09 14.57
C SER A 145 18.37 6.78 15.34
N ASN A 146 17.21 6.76 14.66
CA ASN A 146 15.97 6.31 15.26
C ASN A 146 15.94 4.78 15.42
N THR A 147 15.66 4.30 16.63
CA THR A 147 15.61 2.87 16.98
C THR A 147 14.25 2.45 17.57
N ASP A 148 13.18 3.21 17.32
CA ASP A 148 11.91 3.04 18.03
C ASP A 148 11.10 1.80 17.57
N PHE A 149 11.34 1.29 16.36
CA PHE A 149 10.66 0.10 15.81
C PHE A 149 11.64 -0.88 15.17
N ALA A 150 11.13 -2.06 14.78
CA ALA A 150 11.87 -2.96 13.91
C ALA A 150 12.27 -2.25 12.61
N ALA A 151 13.38 -2.68 12.02
CA ALA A 151 13.90 -2.06 10.81
C ALA A 151 12.94 -2.17 9.62
N SER A 152 11.98 -3.11 9.64
CA SER A 152 11.06 -3.35 8.54
C SER A 152 9.60 -3.01 8.86
N GLY A 153 8.86 -2.62 7.83
CA GLY A 153 7.40 -2.47 7.85
C GLY A 153 6.86 -2.04 6.49
N GLU A 154 5.54 -1.91 6.39
CA GLU A 154 4.83 -1.53 5.17
C GLU A 154 4.98 -0.04 4.86
N ALA A 155 4.71 0.30 3.60
CA ALA A 155 4.48 1.66 3.15
C ALA A 155 3.02 1.89 2.80
N ARG A 156 2.45 3.02 3.24
CA ARG A 156 1.06 3.39 2.95
C ARG A 156 0.92 4.83 2.49
N LEU A 157 -0.06 5.07 1.63
CA LEU A 157 -0.57 6.40 1.31
C LEU A 157 -1.77 6.68 2.18
N ARG A 158 -1.91 7.94 2.61
CA ARG A 158 -3.23 8.48 2.92
C ARG A 158 -3.43 9.80 2.22
N LEU A 159 -4.54 9.90 1.52
CA LEU A 159 -5.08 11.16 1.00
C LEU A 159 -6.29 11.54 1.85
N THR A 160 -6.32 12.78 2.31
CA THR A 160 -7.48 13.30 3.02
C THR A 160 -8.37 14.04 2.05
N ASP A 161 -9.65 13.68 2.05
CA ASP A 161 -10.67 14.23 1.17
C ASP A 161 -10.41 13.90 -0.32
N THR A 162 -11.20 14.51 -1.19
CA THR A 162 -11.24 14.25 -2.64
C THR A 162 -10.36 15.20 -3.46
N ASP A 163 -9.75 16.20 -2.81
CA ASP A 163 -9.04 17.31 -3.46
C ASP A 163 -7.53 17.12 -3.61
N TYR A 164 -6.98 16.00 -3.13
CA TYR A 164 -5.60 15.63 -3.40
C TYR A 164 -5.50 14.86 -4.69
N HIS A 165 -4.53 15.25 -5.53
CA HIS A 165 -4.18 14.52 -6.72
C HIS A 165 -2.73 14.07 -6.59
N VAL A 166 -2.48 12.78 -6.74
CA VAL A 166 -1.13 12.24 -6.88
C VAL A 166 -0.95 11.80 -8.32
N SER A 167 -0.11 12.50 -9.08
CA SER A 167 0.06 12.26 -10.52
C SER A 167 1.09 11.17 -10.82
N SER A 168 2.05 10.95 -9.93
CA SER A 168 3.05 9.90 -10.09
C SER A 168 3.65 9.52 -8.75
N MET A 169 4.10 8.27 -8.64
CA MET A 169 4.86 7.79 -7.50
C MET A 169 6.07 6.97 -7.95
N VAL A 170 7.18 7.12 -7.24
CA VAL A 170 8.39 6.32 -7.41
C VAL A 170 8.75 5.72 -6.06
N PHE A 171 9.03 4.43 -6.05
CA PHE A 171 9.45 3.67 -4.88
C PHE A 171 10.82 3.08 -5.17
N GLU A 172 11.77 3.30 -4.28
CA GLU A 172 13.06 2.63 -4.30
C GLU A 172 13.24 1.90 -2.98
N TYR A 173 13.61 0.62 -3.00
CA TYR A 173 13.75 -0.16 -1.77
C TYR A 173 14.79 -1.26 -1.90
N ASP A 174 15.34 -1.66 -0.75
CA ASP A 174 16.40 -2.69 -0.61
C ASP A 174 15.91 -4.13 -0.87
N GLY A 175 14.60 -4.38 -0.88
CA GLY A 175 14.05 -5.69 -1.22
C GLY A 175 14.47 -6.20 -2.61
N ALA A 176 14.50 -7.54 -2.76
CA ALA A 176 14.43 -8.16 -4.09
C ALA A 176 13.27 -7.51 -4.86
N ALA A 177 13.42 -7.31 -6.18
CA ALA A 177 12.40 -6.71 -7.05
C ALA A 177 11.00 -7.15 -6.62
N ALA A 178 10.04 -6.20 -6.58
CA ALA A 178 8.66 -6.45 -6.12
C ALA A 178 8.27 -7.83 -6.62
N PRO A 179 7.87 -8.77 -5.72
CA PRO A 179 7.40 -10.04 -6.19
C PRO A 179 6.36 -9.69 -7.24
N THR A 180 6.62 -10.13 -8.47
CA THR A 180 5.70 -9.83 -9.55
C THR A 180 4.44 -10.54 -9.11
N VAL A 181 3.43 -9.80 -8.67
CA VAL A 181 2.28 -10.42 -8.02
C VAL A 181 1.57 -11.22 -9.09
N ALA A 182 1.46 -12.53 -8.88
CA ALA A 182 0.60 -13.34 -9.71
C ALA A 182 -0.75 -13.44 -9.01
N LYS A 183 -1.80 -12.96 -9.67
CA LYS A 183 -3.16 -13.03 -9.14
C LYS A 183 -3.73 -14.40 -9.47
N LEU A 184 -4.12 -15.14 -8.44
CA LEU A 184 -4.85 -16.38 -8.67
C LEU A 184 -6.32 -16.04 -8.94
N LYS A 185 -6.76 -16.19 -10.19
CA LYS A 185 -8.18 -16.13 -10.52
C LYS A 185 -8.82 -17.49 -10.20
N ILE A 186 -9.71 -17.51 -9.21
CA ILE A 186 -10.50 -18.70 -8.86
C ILE A 186 -11.80 -18.67 -9.66
N ASP A 187 -11.90 -19.50 -10.71
CA ASP A 187 -13.18 -19.71 -11.41
C ASP A 187 -14.13 -20.50 -10.51
N THR A 188 -15.24 -19.86 -10.14
CA THR A 188 -16.16 -20.33 -9.10
C THR A 188 -17.21 -21.31 -9.59
N GLU A 189 -16.94 -22.08 -10.66
CA GLU A 189 -17.97 -22.96 -11.23
C GLU A 189 -18.43 -24.06 -10.26
N ASN A 190 -17.65 -24.38 -9.21
CA ASN A 190 -18.06 -25.36 -8.20
C ASN A 190 -17.63 -24.96 -6.76
N GLY A 191 -18.54 -24.40 -5.98
CA GLY A 191 -18.56 -24.65 -4.53
C GLY A 191 -18.17 -23.53 -3.55
N LEU A 192 -18.19 -22.25 -3.92
CA LEU A 192 -18.17 -21.17 -2.92
C LEU A 192 -19.59 -20.86 -2.41
N PRO A 193 -19.76 -20.53 -1.12
CA PRO A 193 -21.05 -20.12 -0.58
C PRO A 193 -21.53 -18.83 -1.26
N ALA A 194 -22.85 -18.74 -1.49
CA ALA A 194 -23.49 -17.57 -2.08
C ALA A 194 -23.11 -16.27 -1.35
N SER A 195 -23.08 -15.15 -2.10
CA SER A 195 -22.63 -13.84 -1.63
C SER A 195 -23.26 -13.41 -0.29
N GLY A 196 -22.47 -12.70 0.54
CA GLY A 196 -22.96 -12.07 1.77
C GLY A 196 -22.37 -12.60 3.09
N SER A 197 -21.41 -13.52 3.07
CA SER A 197 -20.69 -13.97 4.27
C SER A 197 -19.21 -13.57 4.17
N PHE A 198 -18.73 -12.70 5.06
CA PHE A 198 -17.29 -12.52 5.28
C PHE A 198 -16.76 -13.80 5.92
N ARG A 199 -15.98 -14.57 5.17
CA ARG A 199 -15.24 -15.71 5.70
C ARG A 199 -13.77 -15.51 5.38
N THR A 200 -12.95 -15.49 6.43
CA THR A 200 -11.50 -15.60 6.30
C THR A 200 -11.19 -17.04 5.94
N TYR A 201 -10.64 -17.26 4.76
CA TYR A 201 -10.13 -18.56 4.34
C TYR A 201 -8.62 -18.53 4.41
N ILE A 202 -8.02 -19.49 5.11
CA ILE A 202 -6.60 -19.78 4.99
C ILE A 202 -6.47 -20.75 3.83
N ILE A 203 -5.88 -20.29 2.72
CA ILE A 203 -5.49 -21.18 1.64
C ILE A 203 -4.08 -21.69 1.92
N LYS A 204 -3.93 -23.01 1.86
CA LYS A 204 -2.62 -23.63 1.60
C LYS A 204 -2.43 -23.75 0.10
N VAL A 205 -1.52 -22.96 -0.46
CA VAL A 205 -1.08 -23.09 -1.85
C VAL A 205 0.13 -23.99 -1.86
N SER A 206 0.03 -25.15 -2.51
CA SER A 206 1.15 -26.08 -2.66
C SER A 206 1.39 -26.47 -4.11
N ASP A 207 2.64 -26.37 -4.56
CA ASP A 207 3.15 -27.15 -5.68
C ASP A 207 3.76 -28.47 -5.14
N GLU A 208 4.46 -29.24 -5.98
CA GLU A 208 5.11 -30.49 -5.55
C GLU A 208 6.23 -30.28 -4.49
N THR A 209 6.65 -29.04 -4.21
CA THR A 209 7.86 -28.72 -3.44
C THR A 209 7.71 -27.67 -2.34
N LYS A 210 6.62 -26.88 -2.29
CA LYS A 210 6.45 -25.71 -1.41
C LYS A 210 5.03 -25.59 -0.86
N THR A 211 4.88 -24.85 0.23
CA THR A 211 3.56 -24.51 0.81
C THR A 211 3.55 -23.06 1.28
N ALA A 212 2.58 -22.27 0.82
CA ALA A 212 2.32 -20.91 1.28
C ALA A 212 0.93 -20.81 1.95
N HIS A 213 0.82 -19.99 2.98
CA HIS A 213 -0.43 -19.73 3.71
C HIS A 213 -0.88 -18.31 3.41
N GLN A 214 -2.00 -18.13 2.70
CA GLN A 214 -2.52 -16.81 2.34
C GLN A 214 -3.94 -16.60 2.86
N THR A 215 -4.24 -15.35 3.20
CA THR A 215 -5.58 -14.88 3.57
C THR A 215 -6.25 -14.26 2.34
N LEU A 216 -7.47 -14.70 2.03
CA LEU A 216 -8.27 -14.14 0.94
C LEU A 216 -9.18 -13.00 1.41
N SER A 217 -9.32 -11.99 0.57
CA SER A 217 -10.47 -11.08 0.55
C SER A 217 -11.48 -11.54 -0.51
N TYR A 218 -12.76 -11.59 -0.16
CA TYR A 218 -13.83 -12.04 -1.05
C TYR A 218 -14.79 -10.91 -1.37
N THR A 219 -14.88 -10.56 -2.66
CA THR A 219 -15.80 -9.51 -3.14
C THR A 219 -16.47 -9.98 -4.42
N ASN A 220 -17.80 -9.88 -4.48
CA ASN A 220 -18.60 -10.12 -5.70
C ASN A 220 -18.38 -11.45 -6.42
N GLY A 221 -18.19 -12.55 -5.69
CA GLY A 221 -18.01 -13.85 -6.32
C GLY A 221 -16.56 -14.19 -6.64
N VAL A 222 -15.62 -13.26 -6.45
CA VAL A 222 -14.20 -13.45 -6.79
C VAL A 222 -13.39 -13.54 -5.50
N ALA A 223 -12.55 -14.57 -5.41
CA ALA A 223 -11.51 -14.71 -4.40
C ALA A 223 -10.17 -14.43 -5.06
N GLU A 224 -9.43 -13.43 -4.57
CA GLU A 224 -8.08 -13.11 -5.04
C GLU A 224 -7.05 -13.49 -3.98
N ALA A 225 -6.10 -14.36 -4.34
CA ALA A 225 -4.90 -14.62 -3.55
C ALA A 225 -3.70 -13.94 -4.22
N VAL A 226 -2.91 -13.23 -3.41
CA VAL A 226 -1.59 -12.72 -3.80
C VAL A 226 -0.61 -13.88 -3.68
N LEU A 227 0.15 -14.20 -4.73
CA LEU A 227 1.23 -15.18 -4.66
C LEU A 227 2.55 -14.56 -5.10
N ASN A 228 3.65 -14.99 -4.49
CA ASN A 228 4.98 -14.61 -4.92
C ASN A 228 5.33 -15.36 -6.22
N LYS A 229 5.52 -14.65 -7.35
CA LYS A 229 5.86 -15.26 -8.65
C LYS A 229 7.20 -16.00 -8.66
N ALA A 230 8.14 -15.65 -7.79
CA ALA A 230 9.39 -16.41 -7.68
C ALA A 230 9.14 -17.84 -7.17
N ASP A 231 8.09 -18.02 -6.37
CA ASP A 231 7.66 -19.32 -5.85
C ASP A 231 6.64 -20.00 -6.77
N PHE A 232 5.84 -19.23 -7.51
CA PHE A 232 4.79 -19.74 -8.40
C PHE A 232 4.82 -19.03 -9.77
N PRO A 233 5.68 -19.47 -10.70
CA PRO A 233 5.73 -18.92 -12.06
C PRO A 233 4.40 -19.01 -12.83
N ASN A 234 4.25 -18.20 -13.88
CA ASN A 234 3.08 -18.27 -14.78
C ASN A 234 2.90 -19.70 -15.31
N GLY A 235 1.67 -20.21 -15.27
CA GLY A 235 1.35 -21.58 -15.66
C GLY A 235 1.56 -22.63 -14.56
N THR A 236 2.05 -22.25 -13.37
CA THR A 236 2.12 -23.19 -12.24
C THR A 236 0.71 -23.62 -11.83
N VAL A 237 0.50 -24.94 -11.77
CA VAL A 237 -0.71 -25.53 -11.22
C VAL A 237 -0.56 -25.56 -9.72
N VAL A 238 -1.46 -24.88 -9.02
CA VAL A 238 -1.52 -24.87 -7.57
C VAL A 238 -2.73 -25.65 -7.08
N ASN A 239 -2.52 -26.42 -6.02
CA ASN A 239 -3.61 -27.02 -5.27
C ASN A 239 -3.99 -26.06 -4.14
N TRP A 240 -5.29 -25.85 -3.93
CA TRP A 240 -5.78 -25.16 -2.74
C TRP A 240 -6.75 -26.00 -1.94
N ASN A 241 -6.74 -25.78 -0.63
CA ASN A 241 -7.75 -26.27 0.28
C ASN A 241 -8.23 -25.12 1.16
N PHE A 242 -9.54 -25.01 1.32
CA PHE A 242 -10.14 -24.13 2.31
C PHE A 242 -9.95 -24.76 3.69
N ALA A 243 -9.19 -24.13 4.58
CA ALA A 243 -9.28 -24.44 6.00
C ALA A 243 -10.49 -23.68 6.57
N ASP A 244 -11.64 -24.34 6.67
CA ASP A 244 -12.78 -23.78 7.39
C ASP A 244 -12.48 -23.85 8.90
N PRO A 245 -12.51 -22.74 9.66
CA PRO A 245 -12.30 -22.78 11.11
C PRO A 245 -13.39 -23.57 11.86
N VAL A 246 -14.53 -23.87 11.22
CA VAL A 246 -15.66 -24.57 11.85
C VAL A 246 -16.22 -25.67 10.96
N ASN A 247 -15.46 -26.77 10.84
CA ASN A 247 -15.96 -28.14 10.67
C ASN A 247 -17.17 -28.33 9.71
N LEU A 248 -16.90 -28.37 8.40
CA LEU A 248 -17.80 -28.96 7.41
C LEU A 248 -17.01 -29.94 6.54
N LEU A 249 -17.54 -31.15 6.46
CA LEU A 249 -17.01 -32.31 5.76
C LEU A 249 -16.89 -32.05 4.25
N GLY A 250 -15.68 -32.23 3.70
CA GLY A 250 -15.44 -32.34 2.26
C GLY A 250 -14.18 -31.61 1.80
N ALA A 251 -13.04 -32.30 1.80
CA ALA A 251 -11.82 -31.80 1.16
C ALA A 251 -11.99 -31.86 -0.36
N ASN A 252 -12.54 -30.79 -0.96
CA ASN A 252 -12.47 -30.60 -2.40
C ASN A 252 -11.11 -29.98 -2.70
N ALA A 253 -10.14 -30.82 -3.08
CA ALA A 253 -8.89 -30.36 -3.66
C ALA A 253 -9.24 -29.71 -5.00
N ASN A 254 -9.18 -28.39 -5.05
CA ASN A 254 -9.42 -27.63 -6.26
C ASN A 254 -8.06 -27.21 -6.83
N GLN A 255 -7.97 -27.17 -8.15
CA GLN A 255 -6.77 -26.75 -8.87
C GLN A 255 -7.05 -25.43 -9.59
N ALA A 256 -6.04 -24.58 -9.66
CA ALA A 256 -6.00 -23.50 -10.64
C ALA A 256 -4.61 -23.31 -11.20
N THR A 257 -4.58 -22.54 -12.28
CA THR A 257 -3.38 -22.08 -12.94
C THR A 257 -3.14 -20.63 -12.54
N VAL A 258 -1.89 -20.31 -12.23
CA VAL A 258 -1.45 -18.93 -11.98
C VAL A 258 -1.51 -18.13 -13.29
N GLU A 259 -2.25 -17.00 -13.30
CA GLU A 259 -2.37 -16.07 -14.43
C GLU A 259 -1.60 -14.77 -14.16
N GLU A 260 -1.19 -14.07 -15.23
CA GLU A 260 -0.56 -12.73 -15.18
C GLU A 260 -1.59 -11.60 -15.13
#